data_AF-A0A3N1Q7S9-F1
#
_entry.id   AF-A0A3N1Q7S9-F1
#
_cell.length_a   1.000
_cell.length_b   1.000
_cell.length_c   1.000
_cell.angle_alpha   90.00
_cell.angle_beta   90.00
_cell.angle_gamma   90.00
#
_symmetry.space_group_name_H-M   'P 1'
#
loop_
_entity.id
_entity.type
_entity.pdbx_description
1 polymer ?
#
loop_
_entity_poly.entity_id
_entity_poly.type
_entity_poly.pdbx_seq_one_letter_code
_entity_poly.pdbx_strand_id
1 'polypeptide(L)'
;MPKDSTPSPETPAERELLTSPPPLEKPRQERAQATQAAIVLAAATIFAERGYARTTLDVVAVEAGVTKGALYFHFASKRDLANAVIAEELRMTTESAREILDAGAPPVETLIRLNRNLVQQIVSDVVVAAGVKLTTEELVAQLEIQAPYATWTDLYVHLFQRAIDDGELRADLDALKLARFVVGAFTGVQLVSNSLNGRVDLFDRVREMWELLLPGISSPDCLEECAALPALIRS
;
A
#
# COMPACT_ATOMS: atom_id res chain seq x y z
N MET A 1 70.57 -37.15 38.88
CA MET A 1 69.66 -38.32 38.87
C MET A 1 68.21 -37.83 38.94
N PRO A 2 67.25 -38.58 38.38
CA PRO A 2 66.16 -38.07 37.53
C PRO A 2 64.78 -38.00 38.22
N LYS A 3 63.82 -37.34 37.53
CA LYS A 3 62.39 -37.69 37.30
C LYS A 3 61.68 -36.39 36.90
N ASP A 4 61.37 -36.13 35.64
CA ASP A 4 60.34 -36.79 34.82
C ASP A 4 59.01 -36.94 35.57
N SER A 5 58.09 -36.02 35.30
CA SER A 5 56.65 -36.11 35.57
C SER A 5 55.95 -35.03 34.76
N THR A 6 55.69 -35.38 33.51
CA THR A 6 54.61 -34.83 32.67
C THR A 6 53.31 -34.71 33.47
N PRO A 7 52.50 -33.69 33.21
CA PRO A 7 51.07 -33.89 33.23
C PRO A 7 50.48 -33.62 31.83
N SER A 8 49.83 -34.64 31.29
CA SER A 8 48.68 -34.50 30.41
C SER A 8 47.77 -35.68 30.73
N PRO A 9 46.44 -35.48 30.80
CA PRO A 9 45.72 -34.90 29.67
C PRO A 9 44.81 -33.73 30.04
N GLU A 10 44.79 -32.75 29.13
CA GLU A 10 43.75 -31.75 28.98
C GLU A 10 42.37 -32.44 28.89
N THR A 11 41.44 -31.93 29.68
CA THR A 11 40.07 -32.44 29.87
C THR A 11 39.28 -32.36 28.55
N PRO A 12 38.32 -33.27 28.28
CA PRO A 12 37.50 -33.26 27.05
C PRO A 12 36.58 -32.05 26.83
N ALA A 13 36.69 -30.99 27.64
CA ALA A 13 35.79 -29.84 27.65
C ALA A 13 36.24 -28.67 26.74
N GLU A 14 37.41 -28.75 26.12
CA GLU A 14 37.96 -27.65 25.28
C GLU A 14 37.76 -27.85 23.77
N ARG A 15 37.06 -28.92 23.33
CA ARG A 15 36.91 -29.25 21.91
C ARG A 15 35.58 -28.88 21.23
N GLU A 16 34.63 -28.23 21.91
CA GLU A 16 33.27 -28.14 21.36
C GLU A 16 32.52 -26.81 21.54
N LEU A 17 33.22 -25.66 21.61
CA LEU A 17 32.56 -24.33 21.56
C LEU A 17 33.04 -23.44 20.40
N LEU A 18 33.75 -24.02 19.44
CA LEU A 18 34.13 -23.37 18.17
C LEU A 18 33.27 -23.89 17.00
N THR A 19 31.95 -23.69 17.04
CA THR A 19 31.11 -23.80 15.84
C THR A 19 29.89 -22.86 15.92
N SER A 20 30.13 -21.56 16.04
CA SER A 20 29.14 -20.62 15.49
C SER A 20 29.09 -20.83 13.96
N PRO A 21 27.92 -21.04 13.34
CA PRO A 21 27.82 -21.11 11.88
C PRO A 21 28.23 -19.75 11.26
N PRO A 22 28.83 -19.73 10.06
CA PRO A 22 29.43 -18.51 9.50
C PRO A 22 28.38 -17.50 9.04
N PRO A 23 28.70 -16.19 9.02
CA PRO A 23 27.80 -15.13 8.54
C PRO A 23 27.74 -15.12 7.01
N LEU A 24 26.88 -15.97 6.42
CA LEU A 24 26.61 -16.00 4.97
C LEU A 24 25.11 -15.88 4.61
N GLU A 25 24.22 -15.91 5.61
CA GLU A 25 22.76 -15.84 5.36
C GLU A 25 22.26 -14.42 5.06
N LYS A 26 22.78 -13.40 5.77
CA LYS A 26 22.37 -12.00 5.59
C LYS A 26 22.60 -11.46 4.17
N PRO A 27 23.78 -11.64 3.53
CA PRO A 27 24.02 -11.13 2.17
C PRO A 27 23.16 -11.82 1.10
N ARG A 28 22.77 -13.09 1.32
CA ARG A 28 21.93 -13.84 0.40
C ARG A 28 20.46 -13.40 0.51
N GLN A 29 19.99 -13.15 1.72
CA GLN A 29 18.63 -12.67 1.96
C GLN A 29 18.42 -11.24 1.44
N GLU A 30 19.37 -10.34 1.67
CA GLU A 30 19.33 -8.95 1.15
C GLU A 30 19.30 -8.94 -0.40
N ARG A 31 20.12 -9.77 -1.05
CA ARG A 31 20.09 -9.92 -2.52
C ARG A 31 18.77 -10.48 -3.03
N ALA A 32 18.18 -11.46 -2.32
CA ALA A 32 16.88 -12.01 -2.67
C ALA A 32 15.77 -10.96 -2.55
N GLN A 33 15.79 -10.14 -1.49
CA GLN A 33 14.84 -9.03 -1.31
C GLN A 33 14.98 -7.95 -2.38
N ALA A 34 16.22 -7.55 -2.71
CA ALA A 34 16.49 -6.58 -3.77
C ALA A 34 16.01 -7.10 -5.15
N THR A 35 16.23 -8.38 -5.43
CA THR A 35 15.74 -9.03 -6.66
C THR A 35 14.22 -9.06 -6.70
N GLN A 36 13.57 -9.41 -5.59
CA GLN A 36 12.11 -9.43 -5.48
C GLN A 36 11.52 -8.02 -5.71
N ALA A 37 12.09 -6.98 -5.08
CA ALA A 37 11.66 -5.60 -5.26
C ALA A 37 11.80 -5.13 -6.73
N ALA A 38 12.92 -5.47 -7.38
CA ALA A 38 13.12 -5.16 -8.81
C ALA A 38 12.07 -5.84 -9.71
N ILE A 39 11.73 -7.10 -9.42
CA ILE A 39 10.69 -7.83 -10.16
C ILE A 39 9.31 -7.18 -9.94
N VAL A 40 8.97 -6.81 -8.70
CA VAL A 40 7.68 -6.15 -8.38
C VAL A 40 7.57 -4.79 -9.10
N LEU A 41 8.63 -3.99 -9.08
CA LEU A 41 8.65 -2.70 -9.79
C LEU A 41 8.47 -2.88 -11.30
N ALA A 42 9.21 -3.79 -11.92
CA ALA A 42 9.08 -4.09 -13.35
C ALA A 42 7.67 -4.58 -13.70
N ALA A 43 7.10 -5.44 -12.86
CA ALA A 43 5.73 -5.92 -13.02
C ALA A 43 4.71 -4.78 -12.94
N ALA A 44 4.83 -3.89 -11.95
CA ALA A 44 3.97 -2.73 -11.81
C ALA A 44 4.00 -1.83 -13.06
N THR A 45 5.20 -1.52 -13.57
CA THR A 45 5.36 -0.74 -14.82
C THR A 45 4.62 -1.39 -15.98
N ILE A 46 4.82 -2.69 -16.21
CA ILE A 46 4.18 -3.39 -17.33
C ILE A 46 2.66 -3.50 -17.13
N PHE A 47 2.18 -3.75 -15.91
CA PHE A 47 0.75 -3.78 -15.61
C PHE A 47 0.08 -2.41 -15.79
N ALA A 48 0.76 -1.33 -15.39
CA ALA A 48 0.28 0.04 -15.59
C ALA A 48 0.11 0.34 -17.09
N GLU A 49 1.09 -0.02 -17.92
CA GLU A 49 1.06 0.22 -19.37
C GLU A 49 0.10 -0.70 -20.13
N ARG A 50 0.22 -2.02 -19.90
CA ARG A 50 -0.38 -3.04 -20.76
C ARG A 50 -1.59 -3.72 -20.14
N GLY A 51 -1.84 -3.53 -18.84
CA GLY A 51 -2.88 -4.23 -18.10
C GLY A 51 -2.51 -5.69 -17.79
N TYR A 52 -3.26 -6.32 -16.89
CA TYR A 52 -2.94 -7.67 -16.43
C TYR A 52 -3.04 -8.72 -17.55
N ALA A 53 -4.09 -8.67 -18.37
CA ALA A 53 -4.38 -9.68 -19.38
C ALA A 53 -3.25 -9.82 -20.41
N ARG A 54 -2.66 -8.72 -20.86
CA ARG A 54 -1.62 -8.68 -21.91
C ARG A 54 -0.19 -8.85 -21.39
N THR A 55 -0.02 -9.03 -20.08
CA THR A 55 1.30 -9.18 -19.45
C THR A 55 1.67 -10.66 -19.32
N THR A 56 2.94 -10.98 -19.54
CA THR A 56 3.52 -12.32 -19.33
C THR A 56 4.73 -12.23 -18.40
N LEU A 57 5.02 -13.30 -17.66
CA LEU A 57 6.18 -13.36 -16.76
C LEU A 57 7.50 -13.20 -17.53
N ASP A 58 7.55 -13.63 -18.79
CA ASP A 58 8.74 -13.49 -19.64
C ASP A 58 9.07 -12.01 -19.93
N VAL A 59 8.06 -11.19 -20.20
CA VAL A 59 8.25 -9.75 -20.42
C VAL A 59 8.72 -9.07 -19.13
N VAL A 60 8.16 -9.47 -17.98
CA VAL A 60 8.59 -8.96 -16.67
C VAL A 60 10.04 -9.34 -16.36
N ALA A 61 10.45 -10.58 -16.64
CA ALA A 61 11.83 -11.01 -16.41
C ALA A 61 12.83 -10.16 -17.19
N VAL A 62 12.52 -9.87 -18.46
CA VAL A 62 13.34 -9.00 -19.32
C VAL A 62 13.41 -7.59 -18.75
N GLU A 63 12.27 -7.00 -18.38
CA GLU A 63 12.20 -5.64 -17.82
C GLU A 63 12.95 -5.52 -16.49
N ALA A 64 12.81 -6.51 -15.62
CA ALA A 64 13.51 -6.56 -14.33
C ALA A 64 15.02 -6.86 -14.45
N GLY A 65 15.51 -7.20 -15.65
CA GLY A 65 16.90 -7.59 -15.86
C GLY A 65 17.28 -8.91 -15.17
N VAL A 66 16.31 -9.80 -14.95
CA VAL A 66 16.53 -11.09 -14.26
C VAL A 66 16.34 -12.28 -15.21
N THR A 67 16.91 -13.43 -14.86
CA THR A 67 16.64 -14.67 -15.60
C THR A 67 15.23 -15.18 -15.30
N LYS A 68 14.64 -15.95 -16.22
CA LYS A 68 13.36 -16.64 -15.98
C LYS A 68 13.41 -17.50 -14.71
N GLY A 69 14.51 -18.23 -14.50
CA GLY A 69 14.70 -19.06 -13.30
C GLY A 69 14.67 -18.25 -12.00
N ALA A 70 15.28 -17.06 -11.99
CA ALA A 70 15.23 -16.15 -10.85
C ALA A 70 13.81 -15.60 -10.62
N LEU A 71 13.07 -15.25 -11.68
CA LEU A 71 11.68 -14.83 -11.53
C LEU A 71 10.80 -15.96 -10.96
N TYR A 72 10.88 -17.16 -11.53
CA TYR A 72 10.08 -18.31 -11.09
C TYR A 72 10.46 -18.79 -9.68
N PHE A 73 11.67 -18.48 -9.20
CA PHE A 73 12.06 -18.70 -7.80
C PHE A 73 11.26 -17.82 -6.84
N HIS A 74 10.92 -16.58 -7.23
CA HIS A 74 10.14 -15.65 -6.40
C HIS A 74 8.63 -15.74 -6.62
N PHE A 75 8.18 -15.99 -7.84
CA PHE A 75 6.77 -15.98 -8.21
C PHE A 75 6.41 -17.18 -9.09
N ALA A 76 5.57 -18.08 -8.57
CA ALA A 76 5.15 -19.28 -9.28
C ALA A 76 4.19 -18.98 -10.44
N SER A 77 3.48 -17.86 -10.39
CA SER A 77 2.51 -17.47 -11.40
C SER A 77 2.40 -15.95 -11.58
N LYS A 78 1.79 -15.53 -12.70
CA LYS A 78 1.42 -14.11 -12.94
C LYS A 78 0.46 -13.59 -11.86
N ARG A 79 -0.37 -14.47 -11.30
CA ARG A 79 -1.28 -14.16 -10.19
C ARG A 79 -0.50 -13.78 -8.94
N ASP A 80 0.47 -14.60 -8.56
CA ASP A 80 1.30 -14.35 -7.36
C ASP A 80 2.07 -13.03 -7.49
N LEU A 81 2.56 -12.74 -8.69
CA LEU A 81 3.23 -11.49 -8.99
C LEU A 81 2.28 -10.28 -8.90
N ALA A 82 1.05 -10.36 -9.43
CA ALA A 82 0.07 -9.28 -9.30
C ALA A 82 -0.35 -9.06 -7.83
N ASN A 83 -0.52 -10.14 -7.06
CA ASN A 83 -0.79 -10.05 -5.62
C ASN A 83 0.36 -9.37 -4.88
N ALA A 84 1.61 -9.61 -5.28
CA ALA A 84 2.76 -8.93 -4.69
C ALA A 84 2.80 -7.43 -5.01
N VAL A 85 2.40 -7.03 -6.23
CA VAL A 85 2.25 -5.59 -6.58
C VAL A 85 1.17 -4.93 -5.74
N ILE A 86 0.01 -5.58 -5.55
CA ILE A 86 -1.07 -5.07 -4.70
C ILE A 86 -0.65 -5.00 -3.23
N ALA A 87 0.05 -6.03 -2.74
CA ALA A 87 0.54 -6.04 -1.36
C ALA A 87 1.55 -4.92 -1.11
N GLU A 88 2.42 -4.63 -2.08
CA GLU A 88 3.37 -3.52 -1.99
C GLU A 88 2.67 -2.16 -2.04
N GLU A 89 1.68 -1.99 -2.93
CA GLU A 89 0.82 -0.80 -2.93
C GLU A 89 0.16 -0.57 -1.56
N LEU A 90 -0.49 -1.60 -1.01
CA LEU A 90 -1.13 -1.50 0.31
C LEU A 90 -0.12 -1.18 1.42
N ARG A 91 1.09 -1.75 1.36
CA ARG A 91 2.16 -1.44 2.31
C ARG A 91 2.55 0.04 2.25
N MET A 92 2.76 0.58 1.05
CA MET A 92 3.14 1.98 0.85
C MET A 92 2.04 2.96 1.27
N THR A 93 0.80 2.66 0.90
CA THR A 93 -0.34 3.54 1.20
C THR A 93 -0.73 3.49 2.68
N THR A 94 -0.58 2.35 3.36
CA THR A 94 -0.80 2.26 4.82
C THR A 94 0.33 2.88 5.65
N GLU A 95 1.59 2.77 5.21
CA GLU A 95 2.73 3.42 5.85
C GLU A 95 2.60 4.94 5.83
N SER A 96 2.31 5.51 4.66
CA SER A 96 2.07 6.95 4.49
C SER A 96 0.81 7.46 5.21
N ALA A 97 -0.25 6.65 5.28
CA ALA A 97 -1.45 7.00 6.04
C ALA A 97 -1.17 7.14 7.54
N ARG A 98 -0.25 6.34 8.09
CA ARG A 98 0.12 6.40 9.51
C ARG A 98 0.66 7.78 9.90
N GLU A 99 1.54 8.35 9.09
CA GLU A 99 2.11 9.68 9.34
C GLU A 99 1.02 10.77 9.41
N ILE A 100 -0.02 10.65 8.57
CA ILE A 100 -1.15 11.58 8.54
C ILE A 100 -2.04 11.41 9.78
N LEU A 101 -2.27 10.17 10.20
CA LEU A 101 -3.05 9.86 11.40
C LEU A 101 -2.33 10.37 12.68
N ASP A 102 -1.01 10.19 12.74
CA ASP A 102 -0.19 10.59 13.90
C ASP A 102 -0.10 12.13 14.05
N ALA A 103 -0.38 12.89 12.99
CA ALA A 103 -0.42 14.35 13.05
C ALA A 103 -1.58 14.89 13.92
N GLY A 104 -2.61 14.08 14.20
CA GLY A 104 -3.67 14.42 15.14
C GLY A 104 -4.62 15.54 14.69
N ALA A 105 -4.76 15.77 13.39
CA ALA A 105 -5.72 16.73 12.84
C ALA A 105 -7.18 16.29 13.09
N PRO A 106 -8.15 17.23 13.01
CA PRO A 106 -9.57 16.89 13.09
C PRO A 106 -9.96 15.77 12.11
N PRO A 107 -10.88 14.85 12.48
CA PRO A 107 -11.28 13.72 11.64
C PRO A 107 -11.63 14.05 10.18
N VAL A 108 -12.40 15.12 9.90
CA VAL A 108 -12.75 15.48 8.52
C VAL A 108 -11.52 15.96 7.75
N GLU A 109 -10.67 16.79 8.37
CA GLU A 109 -9.41 17.22 7.76
C GLU A 109 -8.48 16.04 7.47
N THR A 110 -8.38 15.10 8.41
CA THR A 110 -7.63 13.86 8.26
C THR A 110 -8.09 13.06 7.04
N LEU A 111 -9.40 12.90 6.82
CA LEU A 111 -9.95 12.23 5.64
C LEU A 111 -9.55 12.91 4.32
N ILE A 112 -9.58 14.24 4.28
CA ILE A 112 -9.16 15.02 3.11
C ILE A 112 -7.66 14.84 2.84
N ARG A 113 -6.83 14.90 3.88
CA ARG A 113 -5.37 14.68 3.79
C ARG A 113 -5.03 13.27 3.32
N LEU A 114 -5.73 12.25 3.81
CA LEU A 114 -5.57 10.87 3.35
C LEU A 114 -5.89 10.74 1.85
N ASN A 115 -7.01 11.31 1.38
CA ASN A 115 -7.36 11.28 -0.04
C ASN A 115 -6.35 12.04 -0.90
N ARG A 116 -5.91 13.22 -0.48
CA ARG A 116 -4.84 13.97 -1.16
C ARG A 116 -3.59 13.12 -1.30
N ASN A 117 -3.15 12.51 -0.20
CA ASN A 117 -1.94 11.70 -0.17
C ASN A 117 -2.06 10.48 -1.08
N LEU A 118 -3.20 9.79 -1.08
CA LEU A 118 -3.46 8.68 -2.00
C LEU A 118 -3.48 9.14 -3.46
N VAL A 119 -4.11 10.27 -3.78
CA VAL A 119 -4.07 10.86 -5.13
C VAL A 119 -2.64 11.15 -5.54
N GLN A 120 -1.84 11.78 -4.68
CA GLN A 120 -0.44 12.07 -4.93
C GLN A 120 0.34 10.80 -5.25
N GLN A 121 0.20 9.75 -4.42
CA GLN A 121 0.87 8.47 -4.65
C GLN A 121 0.44 7.82 -5.97
N ILE A 122 -0.86 7.83 -6.28
CA ILE A 122 -1.39 7.27 -7.53
C ILE A 122 -0.80 7.97 -8.77
N VAL A 123 -0.54 9.27 -8.71
CA VAL A 123 -0.01 10.02 -9.86
C VAL A 123 1.52 10.00 -9.95
N SER A 124 2.23 9.82 -8.83
CA SER A 124 3.70 9.88 -8.80
C SER A 124 4.39 8.52 -8.69
N ASP A 125 3.69 7.47 -8.26
CA ASP A 125 4.27 6.15 -8.03
C ASP A 125 3.61 5.06 -8.88
N VAL A 126 4.40 4.41 -9.71
CA VAL A 126 3.92 3.38 -10.65
C VAL A 126 3.42 2.12 -9.95
N VAL A 127 3.98 1.77 -8.79
CA VAL A 127 3.57 0.61 -8.00
C VAL A 127 2.19 0.87 -7.42
N VAL A 128 1.97 2.05 -6.84
CA VAL A 128 0.66 2.44 -6.32
C VAL A 128 -0.37 2.55 -7.46
N ALA A 129 -0.01 3.19 -8.58
CA ALA A 129 -0.86 3.32 -9.74
C ALA A 129 -1.31 1.96 -10.30
N ALA A 130 -0.38 1.00 -10.37
CA ALA A 130 -0.61 -0.36 -10.85
C ALA A 130 -1.42 -1.18 -9.84
N GLY A 131 -1.11 -1.12 -8.55
CA GLY A 131 -1.85 -1.80 -7.48
C GLY A 131 -3.32 -1.40 -7.48
N VAL A 132 -3.60 -0.09 -7.44
CA VAL A 132 -4.98 0.44 -7.53
C VAL A 132 -5.68 -0.04 -8.80
N LYS A 133 -5.01 -0.01 -9.96
CA LYS A 133 -5.58 -0.51 -11.21
C LYS A 133 -5.91 -2.01 -11.14
N LEU A 134 -4.99 -2.83 -10.65
CA LEU A 134 -5.17 -4.28 -10.49
C LEU A 134 -6.30 -4.65 -9.53
N THR A 135 -6.54 -3.85 -8.49
CA THR A 135 -7.70 -4.03 -7.58
C THR A 135 -9.04 -3.67 -8.20
N THR A 136 -9.07 -2.97 -9.35
CA THR A 136 -10.31 -2.54 -10.03
C THR A 136 -10.60 -3.28 -11.33
N GLU A 137 -9.60 -3.92 -11.93
CA GLU A 137 -9.80 -4.82 -13.08
C GLU A 137 -10.57 -6.08 -12.63
N GLU A 138 -11.09 -6.87 -13.60
CA GLU A 138 -11.91 -8.11 -13.46
C GLU A 138 -11.27 -9.23 -12.59
N LEU A 139 -10.15 -8.90 -11.96
CA LEU A 139 -9.39 -9.66 -11.00
C LEU A 139 -9.98 -9.67 -9.59
N VAL A 140 -10.88 -8.76 -9.19
CA VAL A 140 -11.49 -8.78 -7.84
C VAL A 140 -12.13 -10.14 -7.53
N ALA A 141 -12.77 -10.76 -8.54
CA ALA A 141 -13.39 -12.07 -8.41
C ALA A 141 -12.38 -13.24 -8.49
N GLN A 142 -11.19 -13.04 -9.09
CA GLN A 142 -10.20 -14.10 -9.34
C GLN A 142 -8.99 -14.08 -8.39
N LEU A 143 -8.76 -12.96 -7.69
CA LEU A 143 -7.61 -12.72 -6.83
C LEU A 143 -7.96 -12.73 -5.34
N GLU A 144 -9.22 -13.02 -4.95
CA GLU A 144 -9.70 -12.93 -3.56
C GLU A 144 -9.39 -11.56 -2.91
N ILE A 145 -9.37 -10.48 -3.70
CA ILE A 145 -9.06 -9.13 -3.22
C ILE A 145 -10.30 -8.55 -2.53
N GLN A 146 -10.52 -9.00 -1.30
CA GLN A 146 -11.44 -8.36 -0.35
C GLN A 146 -10.66 -7.45 0.63
N ALA A 147 -9.38 -7.79 0.89
CA ALA A 147 -8.60 -7.21 1.98
C ALA A 147 -8.29 -5.69 1.86
N PRO A 148 -7.96 -5.12 0.68
CA PRO A 148 -7.63 -3.69 0.60
C PRO A 148 -8.85 -2.80 0.87
N TYR A 149 -10.00 -3.09 0.24
CA TYR A 149 -11.22 -2.31 0.45
C TYR A 149 -11.78 -2.44 1.87
N ALA A 150 -11.68 -3.62 2.48
CA ALA A 150 -12.07 -3.80 3.88
C ALA A 150 -11.22 -2.93 4.81
N THR A 151 -9.90 -2.95 4.65
CA THR A 151 -8.96 -2.16 5.47
C THR A 151 -9.25 -0.65 5.39
N TRP A 152 -9.42 -0.12 4.17
CA TRP A 152 -9.75 1.29 3.99
C TRP A 152 -11.15 1.64 4.47
N THR A 153 -12.13 0.74 4.29
CA THR A 153 -13.48 0.95 4.80
C THR A 153 -13.47 1.05 6.32
N ASP A 154 -12.78 0.16 7.03
CA ASP A 154 -12.71 0.18 8.49
C ASP A 154 -12.06 1.47 9.01
N LEU A 155 -10.98 1.95 8.37
CA LEU A 155 -10.36 3.23 8.69
C LEU A 155 -11.35 4.39 8.52
N TYR A 156 -12.09 4.43 7.40
CA TYR A 156 -13.06 5.48 7.12
C TYR A 156 -14.24 5.42 8.10
N VAL A 157 -14.71 4.23 8.47
CA VAL A 157 -15.73 4.05 9.51
C VAL A 157 -15.26 4.68 10.81
N HIS A 158 -14.02 4.41 11.23
CA HIS A 158 -13.47 4.97 12.46
C HIS A 158 -13.40 6.51 12.42
N LEU A 159 -12.90 7.08 11.31
CA LEU A 159 -12.81 8.54 11.16
C LEU A 159 -14.18 9.21 11.07
N PHE A 160 -15.14 8.63 10.35
CA PHE A 160 -16.49 9.18 10.30
C PHE A 160 -17.22 9.09 11.63
N GLN A 161 -17.04 7.99 12.38
CA GLN A 161 -17.62 7.88 13.72
C GLN A 161 -17.05 8.95 14.65
N ARG A 162 -15.73 9.16 14.63
CA ARG A 162 -15.10 10.25 15.39
C ARG A 162 -15.60 11.62 14.97
N ALA A 163 -15.73 11.88 13.68
CA ALA A 163 -16.24 13.15 13.17
C ALA A 163 -17.69 13.42 13.60
N ILE A 164 -18.51 12.37 13.74
CA ILE A 164 -19.87 12.45 14.29
C ILE A 164 -19.82 12.74 15.79
N ASP A 165 -18.98 12.01 16.54
CA ASP A 165 -18.85 12.14 17.99
C ASP A 165 -18.27 13.52 18.39
N ASP A 166 -17.34 14.05 17.60
CA ASP A 166 -16.69 15.36 17.77
C ASP A 166 -17.57 16.52 17.26
N GLY A 167 -18.70 16.23 16.61
CA GLY A 167 -19.67 17.21 16.13
C GLY A 167 -19.29 17.91 14.81
N GLU A 168 -18.25 17.45 14.09
CA GLU A 168 -17.92 17.94 12.74
C GLU A 168 -18.98 17.52 11.70
N LEU A 169 -19.55 16.32 11.85
CA LEU A 169 -20.59 15.77 10.98
C LEU A 169 -21.94 15.66 11.68
N ARG A 170 -23.03 15.61 10.89
CA ARG A 170 -24.39 15.50 11.44
C ARG A 170 -24.56 14.18 12.23
N ALA A 171 -25.22 14.29 13.39
CA ALA A 171 -25.44 13.17 14.30
C ALA A 171 -26.41 12.08 13.79
N ASP A 172 -27.16 12.34 12.72
CA ASP A 172 -28.10 11.38 12.12
C ASP A 172 -27.44 10.44 11.09
N LEU A 173 -26.15 10.64 10.80
CA LEU A 173 -25.41 9.84 9.83
C LEU A 173 -25.02 8.47 10.39
N ASP A 174 -24.95 7.49 9.48
CA ASP A 174 -24.41 6.15 9.75
C ASP A 174 -23.00 6.07 9.16
N ALA A 175 -21.99 5.95 10.05
CA ALA A 175 -20.58 5.95 9.67
C ALA A 175 -20.23 4.85 8.66
N LEU A 176 -20.84 3.66 8.77
CA LEU A 176 -20.59 2.54 7.86
C LEU A 176 -21.22 2.76 6.48
N LYS A 177 -22.43 3.30 6.42
CA LYS A 177 -23.04 3.68 5.14
C LYS A 177 -22.23 4.78 4.45
N LEU A 178 -21.77 5.77 5.21
CA LEU A 178 -20.96 6.87 4.66
C LEU A 178 -19.59 6.38 4.19
N ALA A 179 -18.90 5.55 4.97
CA ALA A 179 -17.62 4.94 4.58
C ALA A 179 -17.71 4.17 3.26
N ARG A 180 -18.69 3.27 3.12
CA ARG A 180 -18.91 2.52 1.87
C ARG A 180 -19.20 3.44 0.69
N PHE A 181 -19.99 4.49 0.90
CA PHE A 181 -20.28 5.47 -0.15
C PHE A 181 -19.00 6.19 -0.60
N VAL A 182 -18.21 6.73 0.33
CA VAL A 182 -17.02 7.53 0.00
C VAL A 182 -15.93 6.68 -0.63
N VAL A 183 -15.66 5.48 -0.10
CA VAL A 183 -14.69 4.54 -0.70
C VAL A 183 -15.11 4.17 -2.13
N GLY A 184 -16.41 3.90 -2.35
CA GLY A 184 -16.95 3.63 -3.69
C GLY A 184 -16.86 4.83 -4.63
N ALA A 185 -17.21 6.03 -4.14
CA ALA A 185 -17.15 7.28 -4.91
C ALA A 185 -15.71 7.61 -5.34
N PHE A 186 -14.75 7.53 -4.41
CA PHE A 186 -13.32 7.74 -4.70
C PHE A 186 -12.82 6.72 -5.74
N THR A 187 -13.18 5.45 -5.57
CA THR A 187 -12.82 4.38 -6.53
C THR A 187 -13.38 4.67 -7.92
N GLY A 188 -14.62 5.13 -8.02
CA GLY A 188 -15.24 5.54 -9.29
C GLY A 188 -14.57 6.77 -9.91
N VAL A 189 -14.28 7.79 -9.10
CA VAL A 189 -13.58 9.01 -9.53
C VAL A 189 -12.23 8.68 -10.14
N GLN A 190 -11.39 7.89 -9.45
CA GLN A 190 -10.06 7.55 -9.96
C GLN A 190 -10.13 6.69 -11.23
N LEU A 191 -11.14 5.81 -11.34
CA LEU A 191 -11.31 4.93 -12.49
C LEU A 191 -11.69 5.74 -13.74
N VAL A 192 -12.66 6.64 -13.60
CA VAL A 192 -13.12 7.51 -14.70
C VAL A 192 -12.03 8.49 -15.10
N SER A 193 -11.34 9.13 -14.14
CA SER A 193 -10.21 10.04 -14.41
C SER A 193 -9.06 9.32 -15.14
N ASN A 194 -8.74 8.08 -14.75
CA ASN A 194 -7.77 7.25 -15.48
C ASN A 194 -8.23 6.94 -16.90
N SER A 195 -9.49 6.52 -17.07
CA SER A 195 -10.02 6.12 -18.37
C SER A 195 -10.12 7.28 -19.36
N LEU A 196 -10.38 8.50 -18.90
CA LEU A 196 -10.60 9.65 -19.77
C LEU A 196 -9.32 10.47 -19.98
N ASN A 197 -8.51 10.64 -18.93
CA ASN A 197 -7.42 11.63 -18.92
C ASN A 197 -6.09 11.05 -18.39
N GLY A 198 -5.98 9.74 -18.18
CA GLY A 198 -4.77 9.16 -17.60
C GLY A 198 -4.43 9.73 -16.22
N ARG A 199 -5.45 10.11 -15.43
CA ARG A 199 -5.35 10.70 -14.09
C ARG A 199 -4.75 12.12 -14.00
N VAL A 200 -4.59 12.82 -15.12
CA VAL A 200 -4.13 14.23 -15.13
C VAL A 200 -5.08 15.15 -14.34
N ASP A 201 -6.38 14.87 -14.36
CA ASP A 201 -7.42 15.64 -13.66
C ASP A 201 -7.80 15.07 -12.28
N LEU A 202 -7.06 14.07 -11.76
CA LEU A 202 -7.50 13.32 -10.58
C LEU A 202 -7.62 14.20 -9.32
N PHE A 203 -6.68 15.12 -9.11
CA PHE A 203 -6.75 16.09 -8.00
C PHE A 203 -8.02 16.94 -8.06
N ASP A 204 -8.42 17.39 -9.24
CA ASP A 204 -9.66 18.16 -9.40
C ASP A 204 -10.89 17.34 -9.09
N ARG A 205 -10.96 16.14 -9.67
CA ARG A 205 -12.13 15.28 -9.52
C ARG A 205 -12.37 14.88 -8.06
N VAL A 206 -11.30 14.59 -7.31
CA VAL A 206 -11.39 14.26 -5.89
C VAL A 206 -11.75 15.47 -5.05
N ARG A 207 -11.24 16.66 -5.39
CA ARG A 207 -11.68 17.92 -4.77
C ARG A 207 -13.16 18.18 -5.00
N GLU A 208 -13.63 18.11 -6.25
CA GLU A 208 -15.04 18.28 -6.63
C GLU A 208 -15.96 17.29 -5.88
N MET A 209 -15.52 16.03 -5.74
CA MET A 209 -16.24 15.02 -4.96
C MET A 209 -16.50 15.48 -3.52
N TRP A 210 -15.49 16.04 -2.86
CA TRP A 210 -15.60 16.54 -1.49
C TRP A 210 -16.33 17.88 -1.40
N GLU A 211 -16.15 18.79 -2.36
CA GLU A 211 -16.91 20.05 -2.48
C GLU A 211 -18.42 19.79 -2.57
N LEU A 212 -18.83 18.70 -3.26
CA LEU A 212 -20.22 18.29 -3.35
C LEU A 212 -20.73 17.56 -2.09
N LEU A 213 -19.88 16.74 -1.47
CA LEU A 213 -20.29 15.88 -0.36
C LEU A 213 -20.37 16.63 0.99
N LEU A 214 -19.34 17.39 1.35
CA LEU A 214 -19.20 17.98 2.69
C LEU A 214 -20.39 18.86 3.09
N PRO A 215 -20.92 19.77 2.24
CA PRO A 215 -22.08 20.59 2.60
C PRO A 215 -23.32 19.77 2.99
N GLY A 216 -23.45 18.54 2.46
CA GLY A 216 -24.56 17.64 2.74
C GLY A 216 -24.40 16.80 4.01
N ILE A 217 -23.20 16.72 4.58
CA ILE A 217 -22.89 15.83 5.72
C ILE A 217 -22.34 16.55 6.96
N SER A 218 -21.80 17.77 6.80
CA SER A 218 -21.29 18.56 7.92
C SER A 218 -22.39 19.01 8.87
N SER A 219 -22.05 19.12 10.15
CA SER A 219 -22.93 19.77 11.13
C SER A 219 -23.12 21.25 10.79
N PRO A 220 -24.24 21.89 11.21
CA PRO A 220 -24.44 23.32 10.99
C PRO A 220 -23.32 24.19 11.58
N ASP A 221 -22.76 23.77 12.72
CA ASP A 221 -21.76 24.52 13.47
C ASP A 221 -20.37 24.46 12.81
N CYS A 222 -20.06 23.38 12.07
CA CYS A 222 -18.77 23.19 11.38
C CYS A 222 -18.87 23.35 9.86
N LEU A 223 -20.01 23.78 9.31
CA LEU A 223 -20.26 23.80 7.87
C LEU A 223 -19.25 24.65 7.09
N GLU A 224 -18.96 25.86 7.55
CA GLU A 224 -18.04 26.78 6.87
C GLU A 224 -16.60 26.26 6.87
N GLU A 225 -16.14 25.77 8.03
CA GLU A 225 -14.80 25.19 8.19
C GLU A 225 -14.64 23.92 7.34
N CYS A 226 -15.61 23.01 7.39
CA CYS A 226 -15.59 21.78 6.60
C CYS A 226 -15.65 22.08 5.10
N ALA A 227 -16.48 23.03 4.65
CA ALA A 227 -16.61 23.38 3.24
C ALA A 227 -15.33 23.96 2.62
N ALA A 228 -14.41 24.49 3.44
CA ALA A 228 -13.11 25.00 3.00
C ALA A 228 -12.05 23.89 2.82
N LEU A 229 -12.20 22.75 3.52
CA LEU A 229 -11.20 21.68 3.52
C LEU A 229 -10.86 21.08 2.14
N PRO A 230 -11.77 20.96 1.15
CA PRO A 230 -11.43 20.43 -0.17
C PRO A 230 -10.30 21.19 -0.87
N ALA A 231 -10.04 22.46 -0.53
CA ALA A 231 -8.91 23.22 -1.03
C ALA A 231 -7.56 22.57 -0.71
N LEU A 232 -7.46 21.82 0.40
CA LEU A 232 -6.26 21.09 0.80
C LEU A 232 -5.86 20.00 -0.21
N ILE A 233 -6.79 19.49 -1.02
CA ILE A 233 -6.47 18.48 -2.05
C ILE A 233 -5.42 19.02 -3.05
N ARG A 234 -5.38 20.34 -3.30
CA ARG A 234 -4.45 20.96 -4.26
C ARG A 234 -3.30 21.75 -3.64
N SER A 235 -3.36 22.09 -2.34
CA SER A 235 -2.20 22.63 -1.60
C SER A 235 -1.08 21.62 -1.60
#